data_AF-A0A099KW83-F1
#
_entry.id   AF-A0A099KW83-F1
#
_cell.length_a   1.000
_cell.length_b   1.000
_cell.length_c   1.000
_cell.angle_alpha   90.00
_cell.angle_beta   90.00
_cell.angle_gamma   90.00
#
_symmetry.space_group_name_H-M   'P 1'
#
loop_
_entity.id
_entity.type
_entity.pdbx_description
1 polymer ?
#
loop_
_entity_poly.entity_id
_entity_poly.type
_entity_poly.pdbx_seq_one_letter_code
_entity_poly.pdbx_strand_id
1 'polypeptide(L)'
;MIVSGCTSITDDAQYKPITKHAGWFYGACLVINMPNLPKGTPVTLVDAEGTENRFRSEIIAPTKNPDKCLPLHEETSGGNNIGGNRFYLISKPEKGKFDTTFTYGIAVVLEKNNRALSISETLDLNNDGKIDLFSVCAASEGINFDIWSSTPYKSINLWNGYYYLGYGIESDCPER
;
A
#
# COMPACT_ATOMS: atom_id res chain seq x y z
N MET A 1 -5.28 -57.78 -5.70
CA MET A 1 -5.77 -56.42 -6.00
C MET A 1 -4.88 -55.44 -5.26
N ILE A 2 -4.10 -54.64 -5.98
CA ILE A 2 -3.28 -53.58 -5.40
C ILE A 2 -3.97 -52.28 -5.81
N VAL A 3 -4.56 -51.57 -4.84
CA VAL A 3 -5.15 -50.25 -5.08
C VAL A 3 -4.07 -49.23 -4.70
N SER A 4 -3.24 -48.86 -5.66
CA SER A 4 -2.33 -47.72 -5.53
C SER A 4 -3.14 -46.44 -5.73
N GLY A 5 -3.49 -45.76 -4.64
CA GLY A 5 -4.04 -44.42 -4.66
C GLY A 5 -2.91 -43.40 -4.76
N CYS A 6 -2.75 -42.76 -5.92
CA CYS A 6 -1.98 -41.53 -6.03
C CYS A 6 -2.83 -40.37 -5.50
N THR A 7 -2.57 -39.92 -4.27
CA THR A 7 -3.00 -38.58 -3.86
C THR A 7 -2.09 -37.58 -4.56
N SER A 8 -2.66 -36.82 -5.48
CA SER A 8 -2.05 -35.60 -5.98
C SER A 8 -2.06 -34.59 -4.83
N ILE A 9 -0.89 -34.37 -4.22
CA ILE A 9 -0.67 -33.20 -3.38
C ILE A 9 -0.74 -32.02 -4.34
N THR A 10 -1.82 -31.25 -4.25
CA THR A 10 -1.95 -29.96 -4.91
C THR A 10 -0.76 -29.10 -4.47
N ASP A 11 0.05 -28.67 -5.44
CA ASP A 11 1.06 -27.63 -5.23
C ASP A 11 0.38 -26.44 -4.56
N ASP A 12 0.72 -26.23 -3.29
CA ASP A 12 0.44 -25.02 -2.55
C ASP A 12 1.16 -23.91 -3.30
N ALA A 13 0.41 -23.17 -4.12
CA ALA A 13 0.92 -22.01 -4.82
C ALA A 13 1.44 -21.05 -3.75
N GLN A 14 2.75 -21.07 -3.52
CA GLN A 14 3.42 -20.24 -2.53
C GLN A 14 3.06 -18.78 -2.79
N TYR A 15 2.11 -18.30 -2.00
CA TYR A 15 1.63 -16.93 -1.99
C TYR A 15 2.80 -16.02 -1.63
N LYS A 16 3.39 -15.33 -2.62
CA LYS A 16 4.45 -14.37 -2.35
C LYS A 16 3.79 -13.19 -1.63
N PRO A 17 4.17 -12.89 -0.38
CA PRO A 17 3.40 -11.96 0.42
C PRO A 17 3.52 -10.55 -0.19
N ILE A 18 2.37 -10.02 -0.63
CA ILE A 18 2.16 -8.63 -1.09
C ILE A 18 2.77 -7.61 -0.13
N THR A 19 2.91 -8.01 1.14
CA THR A 19 3.33 -7.20 2.28
C THR A 19 4.65 -6.46 2.12
N LYS A 20 5.49 -6.80 1.13
CA LYS A 20 6.74 -6.08 0.87
C LYS A 20 6.59 -4.90 -0.09
N HIS A 21 5.55 -4.86 -0.92
CA HIS A 21 5.44 -3.89 -2.01
C HIS A 21 4.44 -2.76 -1.73
N ALA A 22 3.60 -2.92 -0.70
CA ALA A 22 2.58 -1.95 -0.35
C ALA A 22 3.00 -1.08 0.85
N GLY A 23 2.68 0.20 0.74
CA GLY A 23 2.80 1.22 1.77
C GLY A 23 1.63 2.17 1.70
N TRP A 24 1.65 3.22 2.51
CA TRP A 24 0.70 4.32 2.45
C TRP A 24 1.46 5.64 2.35
N PHE A 25 0.80 6.69 1.88
CA PHE A 25 1.41 8.01 1.77
C PHE A 25 0.51 9.10 2.34
N TYR A 26 1.15 10.19 2.77
CA TYR A 26 0.52 11.47 3.06
C TYR A 26 1.37 12.60 2.48
N GLY A 27 0.78 13.41 1.61
CA GLY A 27 1.43 14.43 0.80
C GLY A 27 2.55 13.82 -0.02
N ALA A 28 3.77 14.34 0.19
CA ALA A 28 4.97 13.82 -0.46
C ALA A 28 5.69 12.73 0.35
N CYS A 29 5.13 12.27 1.47
CA CYS A 29 5.77 11.28 2.32
C CYS A 29 5.14 9.89 2.14
N LEU A 30 5.95 8.96 1.67
CA LEU A 30 5.65 7.53 1.61
C LEU A 30 6.16 6.83 2.86
N VAL A 31 5.32 5.99 3.44
CA VAL A 31 5.64 5.08 4.55
C VAL A 31 5.47 3.64 4.07
N ILE A 32 6.56 2.87 4.07
CA ILE A 32 6.57 1.50 3.57
C ILE A 32 7.57 0.63 4.33
N ASN A 33 7.26 -0.66 4.50
CA ASN A 33 8.18 -1.63 5.09
C ASN A 33 9.13 -2.22 4.03
N MET A 34 9.89 -1.35 3.36
CA MET A 34 10.86 -1.74 2.35
C MET A 34 12.13 -0.87 2.49
N PRO A 35 13.26 -1.46 2.90
CA PRO A 35 14.50 -0.71 3.05
C PRO A 35 15.18 -0.43 1.71
N ASN A 36 16.03 0.61 1.70
CA ASN A 36 16.98 0.91 0.62
C ASN A 36 16.35 1.12 -0.78
N LEU A 37 15.12 1.65 -0.86
CA LEU A 37 14.53 2.03 -2.13
C LEU A 37 15.40 3.05 -2.90
N PRO A 38 15.87 2.71 -4.11
CA PRO A 38 16.65 3.63 -4.93
C PRO A 38 15.83 4.84 -5.40
N LYS A 39 16.50 5.97 -5.62
CA LYS A 39 15.92 7.12 -6.32
C LYS A 39 15.46 6.72 -7.73
N GLY A 40 14.31 7.23 -8.15
CA GLY A 40 13.69 6.91 -9.44
C GLY A 40 12.93 5.59 -9.46
N THR A 41 12.82 4.89 -8.31
CA THR A 41 11.98 3.69 -8.23
C THR A 41 10.52 4.08 -8.50
N PRO A 42 9.84 3.48 -9.49
CA PRO A 42 8.45 3.78 -9.77
C PRO A 42 7.52 3.34 -8.64
N VAL A 43 6.56 4.20 -8.35
CA VAL A 43 5.51 3.97 -7.35
C VAL A 43 4.16 4.29 -8.01
N THR A 44 3.19 3.39 -7.89
CA THR A 44 1.80 3.72 -8.15
C THR A 44 1.16 4.20 -6.86
N LEU A 45 0.51 5.34 -6.91
CA LEU A 45 -0.28 5.88 -5.81
C LEU A 45 -1.77 5.69 -6.14
N VAL A 46 -2.55 5.22 -5.19
CA VAL A 46 -4.00 5.03 -5.25
C VAL A 46 -4.62 6.03 -4.28
N ASP A 47 -5.58 6.83 -4.76
CA ASP A 47 -6.24 7.87 -3.95
C ASP A 47 -7.11 7.23 -2.87
N ALA A 48 -7.09 7.79 -1.66
CA ALA A 48 -8.01 7.38 -0.61
C ALA A 48 -9.45 7.82 -0.89
N GLU A 49 -9.63 9.00 -1.50
CA GLU A 49 -10.97 9.60 -1.72
C GLU A 49 -11.68 9.02 -2.96
N GLY A 50 -10.93 8.41 -3.87
CA GLY A 50 -11.45 7.68 -5.02
C GLY A 50 -10.46 6.61 -5.44
N THR A 51 -10.61 5.40 -4.91
CA THR A 51 -9.64 4.30 -5.06
C THR A 51 -9.49 3.80 -6.50
N GLU A 52 -10.34 4.25 -7.42
CA GLU A 52 -10.19 4.13 -8.86
C GLU A 52 -9.12 5.05 -9.45
N ASN A 53 -8.80 6.17 -8.79
CA ASN A 53 -7.84 7.17 -9.24
C ASN A 53 -6.41 6.73 -8.90
N ARG A 54 -5.55 6.73 -9.92
CA ARG A 54 -4.19 6.22 -9.84
C ARG A 54 -3.20 7.20 -10.43
N PHE A 55 -2.04 7.32 -9.79
CA PHE A 55 -0.98 8.23 -10.20
C PHE A 55 0.37 7.55 -10.19
N ARG A 56 1.17 7.86 -11.21
CA ARG A 56 2.58 7.46 -11.25
C ARG A 56 3.41 8.48 -10.49
N SER A 57 4.23 7.97 -9.59
CA SER A 57 5.23 8.72 -8.83
C SER A 57 6.56 7.96 -8.83
N GLU A 58 7.57 8.58 -8.25
CA GLU A 58 8.90 8.00 -8.09
C GLU A 58 9.51 8.38 -6.75
N ILE A 59 10.33 7.48 -6.20
CA ILE A 59 11.13 7.75 -5.01
C ILE A 59 12.16 8.85 -5.32
N ILE A 60 12.15 9.92 -4.53
CA ILE A 60 13.14 11.00 -4.60
C ILE A 60 14.33 10.67 -3.70
N ALA A 61 14.08 10.38 -2.42
CA ALA A 61 15.11 10.11 -1.41
C ALA A 61 14.49 9.55 -0.12
N PRO A 62 15.23 8.81 0.73
CA PRO A 62 14.82 8.57 2.11
C PRO A 62 14.75 9.88 2.90
N THR A 63 13.86 9.94 3.90
CA THR A 63 13.73 11.11 4.77
C THR A 63 13.61 10.73 6.23
N LYS A 64 14.13 11.60 7.09
CA LYS A 64 13.86 11.63 8.54
C LYS A 64 13.40 13.03 8.99
N ASN A 65 13.09 13.90 8.04
CA ASN A 65 12.76 15.30 8.30
C ASN A 65 11.23 15.44 8.46
N PRO A 66 10.73 15.83 9.66
CA PRO A 66 9.30 15.98 9.92
C PRO A 66 8.65 17.13 9.14
N ASP A 67 9.38 18.21 8.84
CA ASP A 67 8.86 19.35 8.04
C ASP A 67 8.51 18.96 6.60
N LYS A 68 9.10 17.87 6.11
CA LYS A 68 8.86 17.32 4.77
C LYS A 68 7.99 16.06 4.78
N CYS A 69 7.72 15.52 5.96
CA CYS A 69 6.99 14.27 6.16
C CYS A 69 6.23 14.33 7.48
N LEU A 70 4.97 14.74 7.41
CA LEU A 70 4.10 14.87 8.58
C LEU A 70 3.96 13.58 9.42
N PRO A 71 3.96 12.37 8.84
CA PRO A 71 4.03 11.13 9.63
C PRO A 71 5.22 11.02 10.61
N LEU A 72 6.27 11.81 10.43
CA LEU A 72 7.43 11.89 11.31
C LEU A 72 7.34 13.01 12.36
N HIS A 73 6.28 13.81 12.37
CA HIS A 73 6.09 14.86 13.36
C HIS A 73 6.01 14.26 14.78
N GLU A 74 6.57 14.94 15.78
CA GLU A 74 6.77 14.39 17.14
C GLU A 74 5.50 13.73 17.70
N GLU A 75 4.36 14.42 17.56
CA GLU A 75 3.03 14.00 18.04
C GLU A 75 2.50 12.71 17.40
N THR A 76 2.90 12.39 16.16
CA THR A 76 2.39 11.23 15.42
C THR A 76 3.45 10.14 15.19
N SER A 77 4.73 10.51 15.31
CA SER A 77 5.87 9.66 14.96
C SER A 77 5.92 8.35 15.75
N GLY A 78 5.49 8.35 17.01
CA GLY A 78 5.46 7.16 17.87
C GLY A 78 4.58 6.04 17.31
N GLY A 79 3.41 6.38 16.75
CA GLY A 79 2.49 5.43 16.12
C GLY A 79 2.88 5.03 14.70
N ASN A 80 3.62 5.89 13.99
CA ASN A 80 3.96 5.68 12.58
C ASN A 80 5.33 4.99 12.37
N ASN A 81 6.24 5.08 13.34
CA ASN A 81 7.56 4.46 13.29
C ASN A 81 7.57 3.03 13.88
N ILE A 82 6.51 2.27 13.63
CA ILE A 82 6.33 0.91 14.12
C ILE A 82 6.65 -0.10 13.00
N GLY A 83 7.00 -1.34 13.37
CA GLY A 83 6.96 -2.48 12.45
C GLY A 83 8.04 -2.51 11.37
N GLY A 84 9.06 -1.65 11.45
CA GLY A 84 10.12 -1.57 10.44
C GLY A 84 9.86 -0.58 9.31
N ASN A 85 8.84 0.27 9.45
CA ASN A 85 8.52 1.33 8.51
C ASN A 85 9.75 2.18 8.13
N ARG A 86 9.78 2.57 6.86
CA ARG A 86 10.76 3.44 6.25
C ARG A 86 10.03 4.57 5.55
N PHE A 87 10.65 5.75 5.59
CA PHE A 87 10.06 6.99 5.13
C PHE A 87 10.83 7.51 3.93
N TYR A 88 10.09 7.82 2.86
CA TYR A 88 10.65 8.30 1.60
C TYR A 88 9.88 9.52 1.12
N LEU A 89 10.59 10.45 0.48
CA LEU A 89 9.97 11.49 -0.32
C LEU A 89 9.64 10.94 -1.70
N ILE A 90 8.45 11.23 -2.19
CA ILE A 90 7.96 10.84 -3.51
C ILE A 90 7.69 12.08 -4.38
N SER A 91 7.78 11.93 -5.70
CA SER A 91 7.46 12.99 -6.64
C SER A 91 5.96 13.30 -6.64
N LYS A 92 5.62 14.58 -6.74
CA LYS A 92 4.22 14.98 -6.89
C LYS A 92 3.70 14.55 -8.26
N PRO A 93 2.40 14.20 -8.37
CA PRO A 93 1.79 14.01 -9.67
C PRO A 93 1.95 15.28 -10.53
N GLU A 94 2.09 15.09 -11.85
CA GLU A 94 2.20 16.20 -12.81
C GLU A 94 0.99 17.13 -12.67
N LYS A 95 1.25 18.44 -12.53
CA LYS A 95 0.19 19.47 -12.44
C LYS A 95 -0.70 19.41 -13.69
N GLY A 96 -2.02 19.43 -13.49
CA GLY A 96 -3.01 19.58 -14.55
C GLY A 96 -3.74 18.31 -14.98
N LYS A 97 -3.51 17.16 -14.32
CA LYS A 97 -4.29 15.95 -14.59
C LYS A 97 -5.51 15.76 -13.69
N PHE A 98 -5.57 16.35 -12.48
CA PHE A 98 -6.75 16.27 -11.61
C PHE A 98 -6.82 17.47 -10.63
N ASP A 99 -8.06 17.83 -10.26
CA ASP A 99 -8.45 18.86 -9.27
C ASP A 99 -8.77 18.23 -7.91
N THR A 100 -8.29 17.01 -7.67
CA THR A 100 -8.50 16.31 -6.40
C THR A 100 -7.40 16.65 -5.41
N THR A 101 -7.81 16.73 -4.15
CA THR A 101 -7.00 16.79 -2.93
C THR A 101 -6.26 15.47 -2.72
N PHE A 102 -5.46 15.03 -3.71
CA PHE A 102 -4.64 13.81 -3.66
C PHE A 102 -3.59 13.94 -2.55
N THR A 103 -4.04 13.72 -1.33
CA THR A 103 -3.36 14.09 -0.09
C THR A 103 -2.89 12.85 0.62
N TYR A 104 -3.61 11.73 0.54
CA TYR A 104 -3.23 10.48 1.18
C TYR A 104 -3.83 9.29 0.46
N GLY A 105 -3.28 8.11 0.72
CA GLY A 105 -3.72 6.89 0.06
C GLY A 105 -2.72 5.76 0.14
N ILE A 106 -2.86 4.80 -0.76
CA ILE A 106 -2.04 3.58 -0.80
C ILE A 106 -0.96 3.75 -1.86
N ALA A 107 0.24 3.26 -1.59
CA ALA A 107 1.37 3.27 -2.49
C ALA A 107 1.85 1.85 -2.77
N VAL A 108 2.05 1.53 -4.04
CA VAL A 108 2.55 0.24 -4.50
C VAL A 108 3.88 0.46 -5.20
N VAL A 109 4.95 -0.09 -4.63
CA VAL A 109 6.30 -0.06 -5.18
C VAL A 109 6.53 -1.29 -6.06
N LEU A 110 7.06 -1.05 -7.24
CA LEU A 110 7.38 -2.11 -8.18
C LEU A 110 8.83 -2.55 -8.04
N GLU A 111 9.02 -3.82 -7.74
CA GLU A 111 10.27 -4.46 -8.14
C GLU A 111 10.24 -4.68 -9.65
N LYS A 112 11.31 -4.30 -10.35
CA LYS A 112 11.54 -4.73 -11.73
C LYS A 112 11.79 -6.24 -11.72
N ASN A 113 10.72 -7.02 -11.69
CA ASN A 113 10.77 -8.41 -12.11
C ASN A 113 10.76 -8.44 -13.65
N ASN A 114 11.43 -9.43 -14.25
CA ASN A 114 11.59 -9.61 -15.70
C ASN A 114 10.25 -9.93 -16.45
N ARG A 115 9.10 -9.46 -15.96
CA ARG A 115 7.79 -9.67 -16.56
C ARG A 115 7.42 -8.47 -17.44
N ALA A 116 6.80 -8.77 -18.58
CA ALA A 116 6.51 -7.84 -19.66
C ALA A 116 5.44 -6.78 -19.35
N LEU A 117 4.72 -6.92 -18.22
CA LEU A 117 3.75 -5.94 -17.72
C LEU A 117 4.05 -5.70 -16.25
N SER A 118 4.05 -4.42 -15.86
CA SER A 118 4.40 -4.05 -14.50
C SER A 118 3.20 -4.29 -13.56
N ILE A 119 3.42 -4.89 -12.39
CA ILE A 119 2.38 -5.16 -11.36
C ILE A 119 1.57 -3.90 -10.99
N SER A 120 2.12 -2.71 -11.26
CA SER A 120 1.51 -1.38 -11.09
C SER A 120 0.36 -1.11 -12.04
N GLU A 121 0.40 -1.69 -13.23
CA GLU A 121 -0.62 -1.50 -14.27
C GLU A 121 -1.79 -2.46 -14.05
N THR A 122 -1.53 -3.68 -13.58
CA THR A 122 -2.58 -4.67 -13.31
C THR A 122 -3.16 -4.56 -11.90
N LEU A 123 -2.40 -4.04 -10.92
CA LEU A 123 -2.72 -4.10 -9.48
C LEU A 123 -3.15 -5.50 -9.01
N ASP A 124 -2.60 -6.52 -9.67
CA ASP A 124 -2.67 -7.93 -9.25
C ASP A 124 -1.41 -8.21 -8.43
N LEU A 125 -1.44 -7.84 -7.15
CA LEU A 125 -0.26 -7.85 -6.29
C LEU A 125 0.07 -9.26 -5.80
N ASN A 126 -0.93 -10.14 -5.67
CA ASN A 126 -0.74 -11.54 -5.29
C ASN A 126 -0.51 -12.46 -6.51
N ASN A 127 -0.67 -11.93 -7.72
CA ASN A 127 -0.52 -12.65 -8.98
C ASN A 127 -1.51 -13.83 -9.09
N ASP A 128 -2.75 -13.62 -8.68
CA ASP A 128 -3.85 -14.59 -8.83
C ASP A 128 -4.64 -14.43 -10.14
N GLY A 129 -4.27 -13.45 -10.97
CA GLY A 129 -4.91 -13.13 -12.23
C GLY A 129 -6.10 -12.19 -12.10
N LYS A 130 -6.39 -11.66 -10.91
CA LYS A 130 -7.44 -10.68 -10.64
C LYS A 130 -6.84 -9.37 -10.13
N ILE A 131 -7.58 -8.29 -10.35
CA ILE A 131 -7.20 -6.98 -9.83
C ILE A 131 -7.56 -6.94 -8.33
N ASP A 132 -6.59 -6.60 -7.50
CA ASP A 132 -6.82 -6.35 -6.07
C ASP A 132 -7.56 -5.03 -5.86
N LEU A 133 -8.42 -4.97 -4.84
CA LEU A 133 -9.20 -3.78 -4.50
C LEU A 133 -8.69 -3.12 -3.23
N PHE A 134 -8.90 -1.81 -3.16
CA PHE A 134 -8.39 -0.95 -2.11
C PHE A 134 -9.53 -0.39 -1.29
N SER A 135 -9.34 -0.25 0.02
CA SER A 135 -10.26 0.51 0.86
C SER A 135 -9.48 1.34 1.87
N VAL A 136 -10.07 2.49 2.22
CA VAL A 136 -9.53 3.40 3.23
C VAL A 136 -10.68 3.78 4.15
N CYS A 137 -10.43 3.78 5.45
CA CYS A 137 -11.41 4.20 6.44
C CYS A 137 -10.72 4.80 7.66
N ALA A 138 -11.41 5.70 8.34
CA ALA A 138 -11.02 6.28 9.61
C ALA A 138 -11.30 5.32 10.77
N ALA A 139 -10.29 5.14 11.62
CA ALA A 139 -10.39 4.53 12.93
C ALA A 139 -10.32 5.63 14.01
N SER A 140 -10.57 5.27 15.27
CA SER A 140 -10.60 6.21 16.40
C SER A 140 -9.30 7.02 16.62
N GLU A 141 -8.18 6.52 16.12
CA GLU A 141 -6.84 7.11 16.32
C GLU A 141 -6.06 7.39 15.02
N GLY A 142 -6.69 7.20 13.85
CA GLY A 142 -5.95 7.21 12.59
C GLY A 142 -6.72 6.67 11.39
N ILE A 143 -6.00 6.33 10.33
CA ILE A 143 -6.56 5.86 9.06
C ILE A 143 -6.06 4.46 8.76
N ASN A 144 -6.98 3.55 8.48
CA ASN A 144 -6.70 2.21 7.95
C ASN A 144 -6.64 2.25 6.44
N PHE A 145 -5.64 1.57 5.90
CA PHE A 145 -5.45 1.32 4.49
C PHE A 145 -5.43 -0.18 4.27
N ASP A 146 -6.29 -0.69 3.41
CA ASP A 146 -6.43 -2.13 3.18
C ASP A 146 -6.38 -2.46 1.69
N ILE A 147 -5.75 -3.60 1.38
CA ILE A 147 -5.76 -4.22 0.05
C ILE A 147 -6.43 -5.58 0.18
N TRP A 148 -7.36 -5.87 -0.73
CA TRP A 148 -8.24 -7.03 -0.71
C TRP A 148 -8.14 -7.82 -2.00
N SER A 149 -8.23 -9.15 -1.92
CA SER A 149 -8.24 -10.02 -3.11
C SER A 149 -9.47 -9.85 -4.00
N SER A 150 -10.54 -9.26 -3.45
CA SER A 150 -11.73 -8.90 -4.21
C SER A 150 -12.55 -7.90 -3.39
N THR A 151 -13.79 -8.23 -3.02
CA THR A 151 -14.72 -7.28 -2.40
C THR A 151 -14.22 -6.83 -1.02
N PRO A 152 -13.97 -5.51 -0.81
CA PRO A 152 -13.54 -4.98 0.48
C PRO A 152 -14.44 -5.43 1.63
N TYR A 153 -13.84 -5.77 2.77
CA TYR A 153 -14.51 -6.24 3.98
C TYR A 153 -15.31 -7.55 3.83
N LYS A 154 -15.19 -8.25 2.70
CA LYS A 154 -15.85 -9.54 2.45
C LYS A 154 -14.91 -10.62 1.89
N SER A 155 -13.68 -10.24 1.55
CA SER A 155 -12.67 -11.14 1.02
C SER A 155 -11.43 -11.16 1.90
N ILE A 156 -10.41 -11.91 1.47
CA ILE A 156 -9.13 -11.98 2.17
C ILE A 156 -8.47 -10.59 2.12
N ASN A 157 -8.05 -10.10 3.30
CA ASN A 157 -7.20 -8.92 3.42
C ASN A 157 -5.76 -9.34 3.13
N LEU A 158 -5.17 -8.75 2.10
CA LEU A 158 -3.83 -9.10 1.62
C LEU A 158 -2.74 -8.24 2.23
N TRP A 159 -3.10 -7.03 2.63
CA TRP A 159 -2.23 -6.08 3.27
C TRP A 159 -3.05 -5.05 4.05
N ASN A 160 -2.51 -4.63 5.18
CA ASN A 160 -3.02 -3.55 5.99
C ASN A 160 -1.88 -2.59 6.32
N GLY A 161 -2.17 -1.29 6.22
CA GLY A 161 -1.34 -0.21 6.69
C GLY A 161 -2.16 0.73 7.57
N TYR A 162 -1.47 1.46 8.44
CA TYR A 162 -2.12 2.36 9.39
C TYR A 162 -1.33 3.67 9.50
N TYR A 163 -2.05 4.79 9.36
CA TYR A 163 -1.52 6.12 9.66
C TYR A 163 -2.12 6.60 10.98
N TYR A 164 -1.28 6.62 12.02
CA TYR A 164 -1.64 7.18 13.31
C TYR A 164 -1.66 8.71 13.25
N LEU A 165 -2.81 9.28 13.62
CA LEU A 165 -3.07 10.71 13.67
C LEU A 165 -3.28 11.23 15.11
N GLY A 166 -3.37 10.32 16.09
CA GLY A 166 -3.77 10.66 17.45
C GLY A 166 -5.28 10.58 17.64
N TYR A 167 -5.77 11.01 18.80
CA TYR A 167 -7.19 10.93 19.15
C TYR A 167 -8.04 11.99 18.45
N GLY A 168 -9.34 11.70 18.31
CA GLY A 168 -10.35 12.70 17.91
C GLY A 168 -10.85 12.56 16.48
N ILE A 169 -10.70 11.38 15.88
CA ILE A 169 -11.29 11.04 14.58
C ILE A 169 -12.51 10.16 14.81
N GLU A 170 -13.63 10.51 14.17
CA GLU A 170 -14.81 9.66 14.16
C GLU A 170 -14.55 8.41 13.31
N SER A 171 -14.76 7.24 13.90
CA SER A 171 -14.52 5.97 13.22
C SER A 171 -15.62 5.69 12.21
N ASP A 172 -15.25 5.42 10.95
CA ASP A 172 -16.18 5.04 9.88
C ASP A 172 -15.85 3.66 9.28
N CYS A 173 -14.81 2.98 9.79
CA CYS A 173 -14.46 1.64 9.35
C CYS A 173 -15.61 0.64 9.52
N PRO A 174 -16.00 -0.08 8.45
CA PRO A 174 -16.97 -1.17 8.55
C PRO A 174 -16.49 -2.29 9.47
N GLU A 175 -17.44 -3.01 10.08
CA GLU A 175 -17.15 -4.28 10.75
C GLU A 175 -16.55 -5.27 9.74
N ARG A 176 -15.52 -6.00 10.18
CA ARG A 176 -14.76 -6.98 9.38
C ARG A 176 -15.31 -8.39 9.55
#